data_AF-A0A352GME9-F1
#
_entry.id   AF-A0A352GME9-F1
#
_cell.length_a   1.000
_cell.length_b   1.000
_cell.length_c   1.000
_cell.angle_alpha   90.00
_cell.angle_beta   90.00
_cell.angle_gamma   90.00
#
_symmetry.space_group_name_H-M   'P 1'
#
loop_
_entity.id
_entity.type
_entity.pdbx_description
1 polymer ?
#
loop_
_entity_poly.entity_id
_entity_poly.type
_entity_poly.pdbx_seq_one_letter_code
_entity_poly.pdbx_strand_id
1 'polypeptide(L)'
;YLLGPAPLVLAAVFLFAGGGTPPADDRARLARSALYLSMAVFFLGGLLGLFVDGADTRTPAHYHGVIGGVNLALMGMVFCALLPSLDRAPKLGRAVFALFWLYGLGQALHSAGLFLAGGYGAPRKVAGDIAGLEALGAKVGLYGMGVGAVIAVAGGVMFIWIVGRALLRRPGPTDTGPRRELKI
;
A
#
# COMPACT_ATOMS: atom_id res chain seq x y z
N TYR A 1 15.31 -10.71 -16.90
CA TYR A 1 14.19 -11.63 -16.62
C TYR A 1 14.53 -12.81 -15.68
N LEU A 2 15.80 -13.05 -15.30
CA LEU A 2 16.20 -14.20 -14.45
C LEU A 2 15.83 -14.09 -12.95
N LEU A 3 15.56 -12.89 -12.42
CA LEU A 3 15.20 -12.70 -11.01
C LEU A 3 13.68 -12.59 -10.76
N GLY A 4 12.85 -12.55 -11.80
CA GLY A 4 11.39 -12.49 -11.69
C GLY A 4 10.71 -13.61 -10.89
N PRO A 5 11.24 -14.86 -10.89
CA PRO A 5 10.68 -15.94 -10.08
C PRO A 5 10.87 -15.74 -8.56
N ALA A 6 11.96 -15.09 -8.13
CA ALA A 6 12.30 -14.99 -6.71
C ALA A 6 11.29 -14.16 -5.89
N PRO A 7 10.79 -12.99 -6.36
CA PRO A 7 9.70 -12.27 -5.71
C PRO A 7 8.42 -13.10 -5.58
N LEU A 8 8.07 -13.88 -6.60
CA LEU A 8 6.85 -14.70 -6.60
C LEU A 8 6.94 -15.86 -5.60
N VAL A 9 8.11 -16.50 -5.50
CA VAL A 9 8.37 -17.55 -4.52
C VAL A 9 8.33 -16.98 -3.09
N LEU A 10 8.93 -15.81 -2.86
CA LEU A 10 8.84 -15.11 -1.57
C LEU A 10 7.40 -14.70 -1.24
N ALA A 11 6.64 -14.17 -2.20
CA ALA A 11 5.24 -13.82 -2.03
C ALA A 11 4.41 -15.02 -1.58
N ALA A 12 4.56 -16.16 -2.26
CA ALA A 12 3.86 -17.38 -1.92
C ALA A 12 4.26 -17.86 -0.51
N VAL A 13 5.55 -17.92 -0.20
CA VAL A 13 6.02 -18.37 1.12
C VAL A 13 5.45 -17.51 2.25
N PHE A 14 5.42 -16.19 2.12
CA PHE A 14 4.93 -15.32 3.18
C PHE A 14 3.40 -15.27 3.29
N LEU A 15 2.66 -15.37 2.17
CA LEU A 15 1.21 -15.41 2.20
C LEU A 15 0.68 -16.76 2.74
N PHE A 16 1.37 -17.87 2.45
CA PHE A 16 0.96 -19.21 2.87
C PHE A 16 1.55 -19.66 4.22
N ALA A 17 2.70 -19.13 4.65
CA ALA A 17 3.25 -19.41 5.99
C ALA A 17 2.62 -18.54 7.10
N GLY A 18 1.65 -17.68 6.76
CA GLY A 18 0.97 -16.73 7.65
C GLY A 18 0.07 -17.32 8.76
N GLY A 19 0.29 -18.58 9.15
CA GLY A 19 -0.35 -19.25 10.29
C GLY A 19 0.29 -18.85 11.62
N GLY A 20 0.27 -17.56 11.95
CA GLY A 20 0.76 -17.05 13.23
C GLY A 20 -0.36 -16.90 14.26
N THR A 21 -0.02 -17.01 15.55
CA THR A 21 -0.92 -16.74 16.69
C THR A 21 -1.72 -15.44 16.49
N PRO A 22 -2.98 -15.36 16.97
CA PRO A 22 -3.79 -14.14 16.85
C PRO A 22 -3.02 -12.92 17.41
N PRO A 23 -3.13 -11.74 16.77
CA PRO A 23 -2.48 -10.55 17.30
C PRO A 23 -2.94 -10.27 18.73
N ALA A 24 -1.98 -10.07 19.64
CA ALA A 24 -2.26 -9.86 21.06
C ALA A 24 -2.92 -8.51 21.35
N ASP A 25 -2.66 -7.50 20.51
CA ASP A 25 -3.22 -6.15 20.65
C ASP A 25 -3.50 -5.48 19.29
N ASP A 26 -4.04 -4.26 19.33
CA ASP A 26 -4.36 -3.46 18.16
C ASP A 26 -3.12 -3.10 17.32
N ARG A 27 -1.96 -2.95 17.95
CA ARG A 27 -0.72 -2.57 17.26
C ARG A 27 -0.16 -3.74 16.48
N ALA A 28 -0.11 -4.92 17.07
CA ALA A 28 0.24 -6.18 16.41
C ALA A 28 -0.73 -6.48 15.26
N ARG A 29 -2.04 -6.22 15.45
CA ARG A 29 -3.03 -6.38 14.39
C ARG A 29 -2.76 -5.41 13.23
N LEU A 30 -2.51 -4.14 13.52
CA LEU A 30 -2.21 -3.15 12.50
C LEU A 30 -0.91 -3.47 11.76
N ALA A 31 0.15 -3.84 12.48
CA ALA A 31 1.44 -4.22 11.89
C ALA A 31 1.28 -5.41 10.93
N ARG A 32 0.52 -6.43 11.33
CA ARG A 32 0.19 -7.57 10.47
C ARG A 32 -0.59 -7.15 9.23
N SER A 33 -1.64 -6.34 9.39
CA SER A 33 -2.44 -5.85 8.26
C SER A 33 -1.61 -5.01 7.29
N ALA A 34 -0.78 -4.09 7.81
CA ALA A 34 0.11 -3.25 7.03
C ALA A 34 1.12 -4.08 6.24
N LEU A 35 1.73 -5.08 6.88
CA LEU A 35 2.68 -5.99 6.23
C LEU A 35 2.00 -6.80 5.13
N TYR A 36 0.87 -7.45 5.40
CA TYR A 36 0.19 -8.25 4.37
C TYR A 36 -0.30 -7.42 3.19
N LEU A 37 -0.87 -6.23 3.45
CA LEU A 37 -1.27 -5.32 2.38
C LEU A 37 -0.05 -4.82 1.60
N SER A 38 1.04 -4.46 2.29
CA SER A 38 2.30 -4.06 1.65
C SER A 38 2.81 -5.14 0.71
N MET A 39 2.89 -6.38 1.19
CA MET A 39 3.37 -7.51 0.41
C MET A 39 2.46 -7.81 -0.77
N ALA A 40 1.14 -7.87 -0.56
CA ALA A 40 0.19 -8.11 -1.63
C ALA A 40 0.31 -7.08 -2.76
N VAL A 41 0.39 -5.79 -2.42
CA VAL A 41 0.49 -4.70 -3.41
C VAL A 41 1.89 -4.66 -4.05
N PHE A 42 2.95 -4.88 -3.27
CA PHE A 42 4.34 -4.93 -3.76
C PHE A 42 4.53 -6.07 -4.78
N PHE A 43 4.08 -7.27 -4.44
CA PHE A 43 4.21 -8.43 -5.31
C PHE A 43 3.27 -8.38 -6.50
N LEU A 44 2.08 -7.79 -6.37
CA LEU A 44 1.26 -7.42 -7.52
C LEU A 44 2.05 -6.54 -8.49
N GLY A 45 2.64 -5.44 -7.99
CA GLY A 45 3.51 -4.59 -8.79
C GLY A 45 4.64 -5.36 -9.45
N GLY A 46 5.38 -6.16 -8.68
CA GLY A 46 6.47 -7.02 -9.19
C GLY A 46 6.04 -7.98 -10.30
N LEU A 47 4.88 -8.62 -10.15
CA LEU A 47 4.28 -9.51 -11.15
C LEU A 47 3.94 -8.75 -12.44
N LEU A 48 3.30 -7.59 -12.33
CA LEU A 48 3.02 -6.74 -13.50
C LEU A 48 4.32 -6.31 -14.22
N GLY A 49 5.39 -6.10 -13.46
CA GLY A 49 6.73 -5.76 -13.96
C GLY A 49 7.35 -6.80 -14.90
N LEU A 50 6.93 -8.07 -14.80
CA LEU A 50 7.41 -9.12 -15.70
C LEU A 50 6.96 -8.91 -17.16
N PHE A 51 5.93 -8.09 -17.38
CA PHE A 51 5.31 -7.84 -18.67
C PHE A 51 5.56 -6.40 -19.18
N VAL A 52 6.56 -5.71 -18.62
CA VAL A 52 6.91 -4.33 -18.99
C VAL A 52 8.01 -4.32 -20.06
N ASP A 53 7.77 -3.55 -21.12
CA ASP A 53 8.70 -3.26 -22.22
C ASP A 53 9.11 -1.77 -22.28
N GLY A 54 8.49 -0.90 -21.46
CA GLY A 54 8.82 0.52 -21.34
C GLY A 54 7.99 1.47 -22.21
N ALA A 55 7.11 0.95 -23.07
CA ALA A 55 6.40 1.75 -24.08
C ALA A 55 5.11 2.42 -23.56
N ASP A 56 4.37 1.74 -22.69
CA ASP A 56 2.99 2.10 -22.34
C ASP A 56 2.74 2.17 -20.82
N THR A 57 1.47 2.33 -20.43
CA THR A 57 1.05 2.45 -19.03
C THR A 57 1.26 1.19 -18.17
N ARG A 58 1.67 0.04 -18.73
CA ARG A 58 2.14 -1.11 -17.95
C ARG A 58 3.41 -0.77 -17.15
N THR A 59 4.24 0.15 -17.66
CA THR A 59 5.41 0.66 -16.93
C THR A 59 5.01 1.36 -15.62
N PRO A 60 4.12 2.37 -15.64
CA PRO A 60 3.55 2.93 -14.41
C PRO A 60 2.79 1.92 -13.55
N ALA A 61 2.05 0.99 -14.15
CA ALA A 61 1.35 -0.03 -13.36
C ALA A 61 2.28 -0.81 -12.42
N HIS A 62 3.43 -1.25 -12.94
CA HIS A 62 4.44 -1.94 -12.16
C HIS A 62 4.95 -1.10 -10.97
N TYR A 63 5.47 0.11 -11.25
CA TYR A 63 6.09 0.89 -10.18
C TYR A 63 5.07 1.45 -9.19
N HIS A 64 3.81 1.73 -9.60
CA HIS A 64 2.76 2.14 -8.66
C HIS A 64 2.45 1.02 -7.65
N GLY A 65 2.38 -0.23 -8.10
CA GLY A 65 2.24 -1.38 -7.20
C GLY A 65 3.43 -1.53 -6.25
N VAL A 66 4.66 -1.51 -6.78
CA VAL A 66 5.88 -1.66 -5.96
C VAL A 66 6.01 -0.52 -4.93
N ILE A 67 5.89 0.74 -5.37
CA ILE A 67 5.97 1.92 -4.51
C ILE A 67 4.82 1.94 -3.51
N GLY A 68 3.60 1.60 -3.94
CA GLY A 68 2.43 1.51 -3.06
C GLY A 68 2.63 0.49 -1.94
N GLY A 69 3.20 -0.67 -2.26
CA GLY A 69 3.59 -1.68 -1.28
C GLY A 69 4.64 -1.16 -0.28
N VAL A 70 5.70 -0.52 -0.75
CA VAL A 70 6.72 0.10 0.13
C VAL A 70 6.11 1.16 1.04
N ASN A 71 5.23 2.01 0.51
CA ASN A 71 4.55 3.04 1.28
C ASN A 71 3.67 2.45 2.39
N LEU A 72 2.95 1.35 2.15
CA LEU A 72 2.19 0.67 3.21
C LEU A 72 3.06 0.18 4.36
N ALA A 73 4.23 -0.39 4.05
CA ALA A 73 5.18 -0.82 5.09
C ALA A 73 5.68 0.40 5.90
N LEU A 74 6.06 1.48 5.22
CA LEU A 74 6.49 2.73 5.87
C LEU A 74 5.38 3.34 6.74
N MET A 75 4.14 3.41 6.24
CA MET A 75 2.99 3.88 7.02
C MET A 75 2.77 3.01 8.27
N GLY A 76 2.89 1.69 8.14
CA GLY A 76 2.82 0.74 9.25
C GLY A 76 3.90 1.02 10.31
N MET A 77 5.14 1.21 9.88
CA MET A 77 6.25 1.58 10.76
C MET A 77 6.03 2.93 11.46
N VAL A 78 5.42 3.90 10.78
CA VAL A 78 5.10 5.20 11.40
C VAL A 78 4.13 5.02 12.57
N PHE A 79 3.07 4.25 12.41
CA PHE A 79 2.11 3.99 13.49
C PHE A 79 2.65 3.07 14.58
N CYS A 80 3.45 2.06 14.23
CA CYS A 80 3.85 1.00 15.16
C CYS A 80 5.19 1.25 15.87
N ALA A 81 6.07 2.07 15.28
CA ALA A 81 7.41 2.33 15.81
C ALA A 81 7.68 3.84 16.00
N LEU A 82 7.53 4.66 14.96
CA LEU A 82 7.94 6.07 15.02
C LEU A 82 7.10 6.92 15.98
N LEU A 83 5.77 6.88 15.85
CA LEU A 83 4.90 7.67 16.74
C LEU A 83 5.02 7.21 18.21
N PRO A 84 5.06 5.91 18.52
CA PRO A 84 5.38 5.44 19.86
C PRO A 84 6.74 5.90 20.38
N SER A 85 7.80 5.88 19.58
CA SER A 85 9.15 6.30 20.03
C SER A 85 9.24 7.80 20.33
N LEU A 86 8.26 8.58 19.88
CA LEU A 86 8.14 10.02 20.16
C LEU A 86 7.14 10.33 21.29
N ASP A 87 6.60 9.30 21.96
CA ASP A 87 5.49 9.40 22.90
C ASP A 87 4.24 10.08 22.30
N ARG A 88 4.02 9.89 20.98
CA ARG A 88 2.92 10.47 20.20
C ARG A 88 1.98 9.43 19.59
N ALA A 89 1.96 8.20 20.10
CA ALA A 89 1.12 7.13 19.56
C ALA A 89 -0.38 7.53 19.61
N PRO A 90 -1.09 7.59 18.46
CA PRO A 90 -2.53 7.81 18.45
C PRO A 90 -3.27 6.52 18.80
N LYS A 91 -4.54 6.65 19.22
CA LYS A 91 -5.44 5.49 19.35
C LYS A 91 -5.63 4.82 17.98
N LEU A 92 -5.39 3.51 17.92
CA LEU A 92 -5.50 2.71 16.70
C LEU A 92 -6.96 2.29 16.44
N GLY A 93 -7.79 3.26 16.05
CA GLY A 93 -9.21 3.04 15.77
C GLY A 93 -9.53 2.64 14.33
N ARG A 94 -10.82 2.50 14.02
CA ARG A 94 -11.35 2.15 12.69
C ARG A 94 -10.78 3.01 11.55
N ALA A 95 -10.59 4.31 11.78
CA ALA A 95 -10.03 5.22 10.79
C ALA A 95 -8.58 4.85 10.41
N VAL A 96 -7.77 4.39 11.38
CA VAL A 96 -6.41 3.92 11.11
C VAL A 96 -6.47 2.65 10.28
N PHE A 97 -7.33 1.68 10.59
CA PHE A 97 -7.42 0.49 9.73
C PHE A 97 -7.97 0.79 8.33
N ALA A 98 -8.96 1.68 8.22
CA ALA A 98 -9.55 2.08 6.95
C ALA A 98 -8.53 2.73 6.00
N LEU A 99 -7.60 3.56 6.50
CA LEU A 99 -6.60 4.19 5.63
C LEU A 99 -5.70 3.15 4.94
N PHE A 100 -5.31 2.07 5.63
CA PHE A 100 -4.46 1.03 5.04
C PHE A 100 -5.20 0.27 3.95
N TRP A 101 -6.47 -0.07 4.18
CA TRP A 101 -7.30 -0.74 3.18
C TRP A 101 -7.60 0.17 1.97
N LEU A 102 -7.94 1.44 2.20
CA LEU A 102 -8.16 2.41 1.13
C LEU A 102 -6.88 2.60 0.31
N TYR A 103 -5.75 2.85 0.96
CA TYR A 103 -4.49 3.03 0.24
C TYR A 103 -4.09 1.77 -0.53
N GLY A 104 -4.12 0.59 0.11
CA GLY A 104 -3.71 -0.67 -0.53
C GLY A 104 -4.63 -1.11 -1.67
N LEU A 105 -5.95 -1.14 -1.47
CA LEU A 105 -6.89 -1.52 -2.52
C LEU A 105 -6.93 -0.47 -3.63
N GLY A 106 -6.80 0.82 -3.28
CA GLY A 106 -6.69 1.90 -4.25
C GLY A 106 -5.45 1.74 -5.14
N GLN A 107 -4.27 1.49 -4.56
CA GLN A 107 -3.04 1.27 -5.33
C GLN A 107 -3.10 -0.01 -6.19
N ALA A 108 -3.71 -1.08 -5.68
CA ALA A 108 -3.91 -2.31 -6.45
C ALA A 108 -4.82 -2.07 -7.67
N LEU A 109 -5.98 -1.42 -7.46
CA LEU A 109 -6.91 -1.08 -8.54
C LEU A 109 -6.29 -0.09 -9.53
N HIS A 110 -5.55 0.91 -9.03
CA HIS A 110 -4.86 1.88 -9.86
C HIS A 110 -3.85 1.20 -10.79
N SER A 111 -3.02 0.32 -10.23
CA SER A 111 -2.02 -0.45 -10.97
C SER A 111 -2.67 -1.40 -11.97
N ALA A 112 -3.74 -2.10 -11.59
CA ALA A 112 -4.48 -2.99 -12.48
C ALA A 112 -5.11 -2.24 -13.66
N GLY A 113 -5.70 -1.07 -13.40
CA GLY A 113 -6.29 -0.21 -14.45
C GLY A 113 -5.24 0.30 -15.44
N LEU A 114 -4.10 0.78 -14.94
CA LEU A 114 -2.96 1.20 -15.76
C LEU A 114 -2.45 0.05 -16.63
N PHE A 115 -2.35 -1.15 -16.06
CA PHE A 115 -1.87 -2.33 -16.77
C PHE A 115 -2.85 -2.74 -17.88
N LEU A 116 -4.14 -2.78 -17.56
CA LEU A 116 -5.19 -3.11 -18.53
C LEU A 116 -5.20 -2.12 -19.69
N ALA A 117 -5.21 -0.81 -19.40
CA ALA A 117 -5.16 0.22 -20.43
C ALA A 117 -3.89 0.11 -21.31
N GLY A 118 -2.74 -0.18 -20.68
CA GLY A 118 -1.47 -0.34 -21.39
C GLY A 118 -1.44 -1.57 -22.29
N GLY A 119 -2.13 -2.65 -21.90
CA GLY A 119 -2.35 -3.82 -22.75
C GLY A 119 -3.13 -3.54 -24.03
N TYR A 120 -3.87 -2.42 -24.07
CA TYR A 120 -4.53 -1.88 -25.27
C TYR A 120 -3.76 -0.74 -25.94
N GLY A 121 -2.50 -0.51 -25.56
CA GLY A 121 -1.63 0.49 -26.17
C GLY A 121 -1.71 1.89 -25.58
N ALA A 122 -2.28 2.06 -24.37
CA ALA A 122 -2.35 3.38 -23.74
C ALA A 122 -0.94 3.95 -23.47
N PRO A 123 -0.57 5.10 -24.07
CA PRO A 123 0.79 5.62 -23.96
C PRO A 123 1.08 6.15 -22.55
N ARG A 124 2.32 6.00 -22.10
CA ARG A 124 2.78 6.66 -20.87
C ARG A 124 3.33 8.06 -21.18
N LYS A 125 3.28 8.96 -20.19
CA LYS A 125 3.80 10.34 -20.27
C LYS A 125 3.10 11.24 -21.30
N VAL A 126 1.87 10.89 -21.70
CA VAL A 126 1.05 11.70 -22.60
C VAL A 126 -0.23 12.08 -21.87
N ALA A 127 -0.64 13.34 -21.98
CA ALA A 127 -1.91 13.84 -21.44
C ALA A 127 -2.92 13.99 -22.57
N GLY A 128 -4.16 13.52 -22.37
CA GLY A 128 -5.28 13.77 -23.28
C GLY A 128 -5.30 12.97 -24.60
N ASP A 129 -4.22 12.29 -24.97
CA ASP A 129 -4.15 11.50 -26.22
C ASP A 129 -4.73 10.08 -26.05
N ILE A 130 -6.00 10.05 -25.67
CA ILE A 130 -6.80 8.82 -25.48
C ILE A 130 -7.87 8.67 -26.57
N ALA A 131 -7.93 9.62 -27.53
CA ALA A 131 -8.92 9.63 -28.61
C ALA A 131 -8.81 8.41 -29.55
N GLY A 132 -7.65 7.76 -29.60
CA GLY A 132 -7.46 6.52 -30.38
C GLY A 132 -7.84 5.22 -29.64
N LEU A 133 -8.15 5.27 -28.34
CA LEU A 133 -8.40 4.08 -27.51
C LEU A 133 -9.89 3.76 -27.41
N GLU A 134 -10.46 3.23 -28.49
CA GLU A 134 -11.89 2.94 -28.56
C GLU A 134 -12.31 1.62 -27.89
N ALA A 135 -11.37 0.70 -27.72
CA ALA A 135 -11.61 -0.62 -27.15
C ALA A 135 -12.20 -0.52 -25.73
N LEU A 136 -13.25 -1.31 -25.45
CA LEU A 136 -13.91 -1.32 -24.13
C LEU A 136 -12.93 -1.60 -22.99
N GLY A 137 -11.98 -2.53 -23.19
CA GLY A 137 -10.96 -2.83 -22.18
C GLY A 137 -10.03 -1.65 -21.88
N ALA A 138 -9.69 -0.82 -22.87
CA ALA A 138 -8.92 0.39 -22.66
C ALA A 138 -9.68 1.39 -21.79
N LYS A 139 -10.98 1.59 -22.08
CA LYS A 139 -11.88 2.47 -21.31
C LYS A 139 -12.02 1.98 -19.87
N VAL A 140 -12.29 0.68 -19.67
CA VAL A 140 -12.37 0.06 -18.34
C VAL A 140 -11.06 0.24 -17.57
N GLY A 141 -9.91 0.04 -18.22
CA GLY A 141 -8.60 0.28 -17.61
C GLY A 141 -8.40 1.73 -17.17
N LEU A 142 -8.76 2.68 -18.05
CA LEU A 142 -8.60 4.11 -17.78
C LEU A 142 -9.50 4.61 -16.64
N TYR A 143 -10.78 4.22 -16.63
CA TYR A 143 -11.67 4.56 -15.52
C TYR A 143 -11.27 3.83 -14.24
N GLY A 144 -10.89 2.55 -14.35
CA GLY A 144 -10.41 1.75 -13.22
C GLY A 144 -9.19 2.38 -12.55
N MET A 145 -8.22 2.84 -13.33
CA MET A 145 -7.06 3.53 -12.75
C MET A 145 -7.46 4.83 -12.04
N GLY A 146 -8.38 5.61 -12.60
CA GLY A 146 -8.83 6.88 -12.02
C GLY A 146 -9.54 6.65 -10.68
N VAL A 147 -10.46 5.69 -10.64
CA VAL A 147 -11.16 5.29 -9.40
C VAL A 147 -10.16 4.78 -8.35
N GLY A 148 -9.23 3.91 -8.75
CA GLY A 148 -8.18 3.43 -7.86
C GLY A 148 -7.32 4.55 -7.28
N ALA A 149 -6.96 5.54 -8.10
CA ALA A 149 -6.19 6.71 -7.67
C ALA A 149 -6.94 7.51 -6.60
N VAL A 150 -8.23 7.81 -6.82
CA VAL A 150 -9.04 8.56 -5.85
C VAL A 150 -9.15 7.82 -4.52
N ILE A 151 -9.37 6.51 -4.54
CA ILE A 151 -9.43 5.68 -3.34
C ILE A 151 -8.08 5.70 -2.59
N ALA A 152 -6.98 5.56 -3.33
CA ALA A 152 -5.63 5.58 -2.75
C ALA A 152 -5.31 6.95 -2.12
N VAL A 153 -5.66 8.05 -2.81
CA VAL A 153 -5.49 9.41 -2.30
C VAL A 153 -6.28 9.63 -1.02
N ALA A 154 -7.52 9.14 -0.93
CA ALA A 154 -8.30 9.22 0.31
C ALA A 154 -7.56 8.57 1.50
N GLY A 155 -7.01 7.37 1.31
CA GLY A 155 -6.18 6.70 2.33
C GLY A 155 -4.91 7.49 2.68
N GLY A 156 -4.22 8.06 1.68
CA GLY A 156 -3.03 8.89 1.88
C GLY A 156 -3.31 10.19 2.62
N VAL A 157 -4.42 10.87 2.31
CA VAL A 157 -4.86 12.08 3.02
C VAL A 157 -5.21 11.76 4.47
N MET A 158 -5.89 10.64 4.73
CA MET A 158 -6.14 10.16 6.08
C MET A 158 -4.85 9.91 6.86
N PHE A 159 -3.84 9.29 6.24
CA PHE A 159 -2.52 9.10 6.83
C PHE A 159 -1.90 10.42 7.25
N ILE A 160 -1.77 11.37 6.31
CA ILE A 160 -1.18 12.69 6.55
C ILE A 160 -1.91 13.40 7.70
N TRP A 161 -3.24 13.40 7.67
CA TRP A 161 -4.06 14.05 8.69
C TRP A 161 -3.87 13.44 10.09
N ILE A 162 -3.95 12.11 10.20
CA ILE A 162 -3.86 11.42 11.50
C ILE A 162 -2.46 11.57 12.09
N VAL A 163 -1.42 11.36 11.27
CA VAL A 163 -0.01 11.50 11.72
C VAL A 163 0.29 12.96 12.06
N GLY A 164 -0.12 13.91 11.22
CA GLY A 164 0.05 15.34 11.50
C GLY A 164 -0.61 15.74 12.81
N ARG A 165 -1.85 15.30 13.06
CA ARG A 165 -2.55 15.53 14.34
C ARG A 165 -1.82 14.90 15.52
N ALA A 166 -1.21 13.73 15.37
CA ALA A 166 -0.43 13.08 16.43
C ALA A 166 0.86 13.85 16.77
N LEU A 167 1.57 14.32 15.74
CA LEU A 167 2.80 15.10 15.88
C LEU A 167 2.57 16.53 16.41
N LEU A 168 1.40 17.11 16.17
CA LEU A 168 1.05 18.46 16.65
C LEU A 168 0.47 18.50 18.08
N ARG A 169 0.12 17.35 18.67
CA ARG A 169 -0.35 17.29 20.08
C ARG A 169 0.78 17.63 21.06
N ARG A 170 0.46 17.96 22.31
CA ARG A 170 1.50 17.95 23.37
C ARG A 170 1.86 16.49 23.68
N PRO A 171 3.13 16.17 24.02
CA PRO A 171 3.48 14.85 24.53
C PRO A 171 2.58 14.52 25.72
N GLY A 172 1.96 13.34 25.70
CA GLY A 172 1.13 12.84 26.80
C GLY A 172 1.65 11.48 27.25
N PRO A 173 1.24 10.98 28.43
CA PRO A 173 1.67 9.67 28.90
C PRO A 173 1.32 8.60 27.86
N THR A 174 2.31 7.81 27.47
CA THR A 174 2.13 6.68 26.57
C THR A 174 1.27 5.63 27.25
N ASP A 175 0.28 5.08 26.53
CA ASP A 175 -0.37 3.81 26.86
C ASP A 175 0.61 2.67 26.55
N THR A 176 1.75 2.67 27.26
CA THR A 176 2.60 1.50 27.38
C THR A 176 2.03 0.73 28.56
N GLY A 177 1.46 -0.45 28.28
CA GLY A 177 1.13 -1.43 29.31
C GLY A 177 2.32 -1.65 30.28
N PRO A 178 2.06 -2.26 31.45
CA PRO A 178 2.90 -2.16 32.63
C PRO A 178 4.38 -2.36 32.30
N ARG A 179 5.20 -1.34 32.58
CA ARG A 179 6.66 -1.49 32.58
C ARG A 179 6.98 -2.64 33.52
N ARG A 180 7.46 -3.76 32.99
CA ARG A 180 8.20 -4.73 33.80
C ARG A 180 9.41 -3.99 34.32
N GLU A 181 9.32 -3.50 35.55
CA GLU A 181 10.50 -3.05 36.28
C GLU A 181 11.45 -4.25 36.34
N LEU A 182 12.62 -4.09 35.73
CA LEU A 182 13.74 -4.98 35.98
C LEU A 182 14.08 -4.77 37.45
N LYS A 183 13.68 -5.71 38.31
CA LYS A 183 14.28 -5.87 39.63
C LYS A 183 15.74 -6.27 39.38
N ILE A 184 16.64 -5.31 39.57
CA ILE A 184 18.07 -5.56 39.76
C ILE A 184 18.27 -5.87 41.23
#